data_AF-A0A2E5EUZ6-F1
#
_entry.id   AF-A0A2E5EUZ6-F1
#
_cell.length_a   1.000
_cell.length_b   1.000
_cell.length_c   1.000
_cell.angle_alpha   90.00
_cell.angle_beta   90.00
_cell.angle_gamma   90.00
#
_symmetry.space_group_name_H-M   'P 1'
#
loop_
_entity.id
_entity.type
_entity.pdbx_description
1 polymer ?
#
loop_
_entity_poly.entity_id
_entity_poly.type
_entity_poly.pdbx_seq_one_letter_code
_entity_poly.pdbx_strand_id
1 'polypeptide(L)'
;MQDQSFYTLYEVEKQTKGRLTKYKLVKAIQDGDLIATEQSPSGKGRGYSKYVISADNLNQFLIQESKKAKAPVNFDIINNQTESIFDKNEKNELQSLKERVRLLEERNQEIITTQQISDQRKKLISQLKSSKLTSTEKDTILTELSLIS
;
A
#
# COMPACT_ATOMS: atom_id res chain seq x y z
N MET A 1 16.40 -17.45 -3.47
CA MET A 1 17.28 -17.08 -2.35
C MET A 1 17.35 -15.57 -2.37
N GLN A 2 16.86 -14.89 -1.33
CA GLN A 2 16.93 -13.42 -1.26
C GLN A 2 18.38 -13.02 -1.04
N ASP A 3 18.91 -12.12 -1.88
CA ASP A 3 20.23 -11.52 -1.71
C ASP A 3 20.24 -10.70 -0.43
N GLN A 4 20.74 -11.29 0.66
CA GLN A 4 21.03 -10.53 1.87
C GLN A 4 22.16 -9.56 1.57
N SER A 5 21.84 -8.27 1.50
CA SER A 5 22.83 -7.22 1.32
C SER A 5 23.60 -7.03 2.62
N PHE A 6 24.93 -6.99 2.51
CA PHE A 6 25.86 -6.80 3.62
C PHE A 6 26.60 -5.48 3.45
N TYR A 7 26.82 -4.78 4.57
CA TYR A 7 27.50 -3.48 4.60
C TYR A 7 28.70 -3.53 5.53
N THR A 8 29.84 -3.03 5.05
CA THR A 8 31.00 -2.72 5.86
C THR A 8 30.76 -1.45 6.69
N LEU A 9 31.49 -1.28 7.79
CA LEU A 9 31.39 -0.06 8.61
C LEU A 9 31.65 1.23 7.82
N TYR A 10 32.48 1.16 6.78
CA TYR A 10 32.76 2.30 5.91
C TYR A 10 31.57 2.68 5.03
N GLU A 11 30.87 1.69 4.48
CA GLU A 11 29.68 1.92 3.67
C GLU A 11 28.57 2.54 4.51
N VAL A 12 28.37 2.05 5.73
CA VAL A 12 27.41 2.62 6.68
C VAL A 12 27.77 4.06 7.03
N GLU A 13 29.03 4.35 7.35
CA GLU A 13 29.48 5.71 7.65
C GLU A 13 29.25 6.67 6.47
N LYS A 14 29.55 6.21 5.25
CA LYS A 14 29.34 6.98 4.01
C LYS A 14 27.86 7.26 3.77
N GLN A 15 27.01 6.24 3.89
CA GLN A 15 25.57 6.38 3.68
C GLN A 15 24.92 7.28 4.74
N THR A 16 25.38 7.19 5.99
CA THR A 16 24.89 8.02 7.10
C THR A 16 25.46 9.43 7.10
N LYS A 17 26.24 9.80 6.07
CA LYS A 17 26.91 11.10 5.94
C LYS A 17 27.69 11.46 7.21
N GLY A 18 28.33 10.46 7.83
CA GLY A 18 29.13 10.62 9.05
C GLY A 18 28.34 10.72 10.37
N ARG A 19 27.01 10.61 10.37
CA ARG A 19 26.21 10.59 11.61
C ARG A 19 26.55 9.39 12.50
N LEU A 20 26.73 8.23 11.86
CA LEU A 20 27.26 7.02 12.49
C LEU A 20 28.69 6.82 12.02
N THR A 21 29.63 7.31 12.81
CA THR A 21 31.05 7.12 12.55
C THR A 21 31.45 5.66 12.77
N LYS A 22 32.54 5.21 12.15
CA LYS A 22 33.10 3.87 12.41
C LYS A 22 33.28 3.59 13.90
N TYR A 23 33.72 4.59 14.66
CA TYR A 23 33.90 4.45 16.11
C TYR A 23 32.57 4.14 16.83
N LYS A 24 31.49 4.86 16.51
CA LYS A 24 30.17 4.62 17.09
C LYS A 24 29.65 3.23 16.72
N LEU A 25 29.85 2.81 15.48
CA LEU A 25 29.41 1.49 15.02
C LEU A 25 30.20 0.36 15.70
N VAL A 26 31.52 0.49 15.83
CA VAL A 26 32.35 -0.49 16.58
C VAL A 26 31.91 -0.56 18.03
N LYS A 27 31.67 0.59 18.67
CA LYS A 27 31.21 0.63 20.05
C LYS A 27 29.85 -0.05 20.20
N ALA A 28 28.89 0.22 19.31
CA ALA A 28 27.59 -0.44 19.33
C ALA A 28 27.68 -1.96 19.15
N ILE A 29 28.64 -2.45 18.34
CA ILE A 29 28.91 -3.89 18.20
C ILE A 29 29.47 -4.48 19.50
N GLN A 30 30.41 -3.78 20.13
CA GLN A 30 31.03 -4.21 21.39
C GLN A 30 30.04 -4.22 22.56
N ASP A 31 29.14 -3.24 22.60
CA ASP A 31 28.10 -3.10 23.62
C ASP A 31 26.94 -4.10 23.40
N GLY A 32 26.90 -4.81 22.26
CA GLY A 32 25.86 -5.77 21.90
C GLY A 32 24.60 -5.15 21.28
N ASP A 33 24.57 -3.83 21.10
CA ASP A 33 23.46 -3.08 20.51
C ASP A 33 23.34 -3.30 18.99
N LEU A 34 24.44 -3.65 18.31
CA LEU A 34 24.49 -3.88 16.86
C LEU A 34 25.09 -5.24 16.53
N ILE A 35 24.29 -6.11 15.90
CA ILE A 35 24.73 -7.45 15.50
C ILE A 35 25.52 -7.36 14.19
N ALA A 36 26.80 -7.76 14.23
CA ALA A 36 27.68 -7.82 13.08
C ALA A 36 28.46 -9.15 13.04
N THR A 37 28.85 -9.56 11.84
CA THR A 37 29.72 -10.71 11.61
C THR A 37 31.16 -10.25 11.49
N GLU A 38 32.05 -10.82 12.29
CA GLU A 38 33.49 -10.61 12.15
C GLU A 38 33.97 -11.30 10.87
N GLN A 39 34.62 -10.55 9.98
CA GLN A 39 35.28 -11.12 8.81
C GLN A 39 36.78 -11.25 9.05
N SER A 40 37.30 -12.43 8.72
CA SER A 40 38.74 -12.69 8.74
C SER A 40 39.43 -11.83 7.68
N PRO A 41 40.48 -11.08 8.03
CA PRO A 41 41.17 -10.20 7.10
C PRO A 41 41.68 -10.98 5.89
N SER A 42 41.12 -10.71 4.70
CA SER A 42 41.62 -11.26 3.44
C SER A 42 42.82 -10.49 2.88
N GLY A 43 43.24 -9.39 3.54
CA GLY A 43 44.40 -8.60 3.15
C GLY A 43 44.93 -7.69 4.26
N LYS A 44 46.20 -7.28 4.14
CA LYS A 44 46.83 -6.28 5.01
C LYS A 44 46.62 -4.88 4.41
N GLY A 45 45.77 -4.05 5.01
CA GLY A 45 45.53 -2.68 4.53
C GLY A 45 44.88 -1.76 5.55
N ARG A 46 45.22 -0.47 5.50
CA ARG A 46 44.63 0.63 6.30
C ARG A 46 43.22 0.96 5.78
N GLY A 47 42.28 0.03 5.94
CA GLY A 47 40.93 0.19 5.38
C GLY A 47 40.05 -1.05 5.51
N TYR A 48 40.61 -2.18 5.93
CA TYR A 48 39.84 -3.39 6.19
C TYR A 48 38.90 -3.17 7.38
N SER A 49 37.60 -3.38 7.17
CA SER A 49 36.64 -3.37 8.26
C SER A 49 36.55 -4.77 8.85
N LYS A 50 36.87 -4.89 10.13
CA LYS A 50 36.77 -6.15 10.88
C LYS A 50 35.35 -6.71 10.91
N TYR A 51 34.34 -5.86 10.71
CA TYR A 51 32.94 -6.20 10.87
C TYR A 51 32.15 -5.90 9.61
N VAL A 52 31.21 -6.80 9.32
CA VAL A 52 30.20 -6.63 8.27
C VAL A 52 28.82 -6.83 8.89
N ILE A 53 27.89 -5.96 8.53
CA ILE A 53 26.56 -5.87 9.12
C ILE A 53 25.53 -6.23 8.03
N SER A 54 24.57 -7.10 8.32
CA SER A 54 23.47 -7.34 7.40
C SER A 54 22.53 -6.13 7.33
N ALA A 55 21.85 -5.94 6.19
CA ALA A 55 20.86 -4.89 6.03
C ALA A 55 19.80 -4.90 7.15
N ASP A 56 19.33 -6.09 7.54
CA ASP A 56 18.30 -6.25 8.57
C ASP A 56 18.79 -5.80 9.95
N ASN A 57 20.00 -6.23 10.36
CA ASN A 57 20.56 -5.86 11.65
C ASN A 57 20.87 -4.36 11.71
N LEU A 58 21.35 -3.80 10.61
CA LEU A 58 21.58 -2.36 10.51
C LEU A 58 20.26 -1.60 10.65
N ASN A 59 19.21 -2.00 9.94
CA ASN A 59 17.88 -1.40 10.04
C ASN A 59 17.34 -1.40 11.46
N GLN A 60 17.42 -2.53 12.15
CA GLN A 60 16.95 -2.63 13.53
C GLN A 60 17.69 -1.67 14.46
N PHE A 61 19.02 -1.57 14.33
CA PHE A 61 19.83 -0.63 15.10
C PHE A 61 19.46 0.83 14.82
N LEU A 62 19.27 1.21 13.56
CA LEU A 62 18.90 2.57 13.17
C LEU A 62 17.53 2.98 13.74
N ILE A 63 16.56 2.05 13.78
CA ILE A 63 15.24 2.27 14.40
C ILE A 63 15.36 2.46 15.91
N GLN A 64 16.23 1.72 16.57
CA GLN A 64 16.46 1.88 18.01
C GLN A 64 17.16 3.21 18.32
N GLU A 65 18.16 3.59 17.53
CA GLU A 65 18.85 4.88 17.67
C GLU A 65 17.90 6.06 17.42
N SER A 66 16.99 5.96 16.46
CA SER A 66 15.99 7.02 16.21
C SER A 66 14.98 7.17 17.35
N LYS A 67 14.65 6.08 18.06
CA LYS A 67 13.83 6.13 19.28
C LYS A 67 14.57 6.73 20.47
N LYS A 68 15.90 6.57 20.55
CA LYS A 68 16.75 7.18 21.59
C LYS A 68 17.02 8.67 21.31
N ALA A 69 17.01 9.09 20.06
CA ALA A 69 17.23 10.48 19.67
C ALA A 69 15.96 11.33 19.84
N LYS A 70 16.09 12.54 20.42
CA LYS A 70 14.98 13.51 20.55
C LYS A 70 14.47 14.06 19.21
N ALA A 71 15.18 13.80 18.12
CA ALA A 71 14.79 14.17 16.76
C ALA A 71 14.86 12.93 15.86
N PRO A 72 13.87 12.69 14.99
CA PRO A 72 13.88 11.54 14.10
C PRO A 72 15.08 11.65 13.16
N VAL A 73 15.99 10.68 13.26
CA VAL A 73 17.08 10.56 12.31
C VAL A 73 16.52 9.84 11.09
N ASN A 74 16.18 10.59 10.03
CA ASN A 74 15.89 10.00 8.73
C ASN A 74 17.16 9.35 8.21
N PHE A 75 17.21 8.03 8.32
CA PHE A 75 18.19 7.21 7.65
C PHE A 75 17.52 6.69 6.37
N ASP A 76 17.49 7.50 5.32
CA ASP A 76 16.99 7.13 3.97
C ASP A 76 17.91 6.10 3.27
N ILE A 77 18.64 5.31 4.05
CA ILE A 77 19.80 4.54 3.62
C ILE A 77 19.40 3.14 3.15
N ILE A 78 18.29 2.61 3.66
CA ILE A 78 17.92 1.19 3.48
C ILE A 78 16.47 1.04 2.99
N ASN A 79 15.86 2.11 2.46
CA ASN A 79 14.49 2.05 1.95
C ASN A 79 14.38 2.05 0.42
N ASN A 80 15.47 2.26 -0.33
CA ASN A 80 15.39 2.30 -1.79
C ASN A 80 15.09 0.95 -2.47
N GLN A 81 15.07 -0.17 -1.73
CA GLN A 81 14.62 -1.46 -2.26
C GLN A 81 13.23 -1.88 -1.75
N THR A 82 12.85 -1.50 -0.53
CA THR A 82 11.52 -1.76 0.03
C THR A 82 10.46 -0.80 -0.49
N GLU A 83 10.79 0.49 -0.69
CA GLU A 83 9.84 1.47 -1.25
C GLU A 83 9.49 1.16 -2.71
N SER A 84 10.41 0.61 -3.50
CA SER A 84 10.15 0.22 -4.90
C SER A 84 9.15 -0.94 -5.04
N ILE A 85 9.09 -1.84 -4.06
CA ILE A 85 8.16 -2.99 -4.06
C ILE A 85 6.84 -2.61 -3.38
N PHE A 86 6.88 -1.83 -2.29
CA PHE A 86 5.69 -1.30 -1.63
C PHE A 86 4.92 -0.32 -2.52
N ASP A 87 5.58 0.67 -3.14
CA ASP A 87 4.89 1.66 -4.00
C ASP A 87 4.29 1.02 -5.26
N LYS A 88 4.90 -0.05 -5.80
CA LYS A 88 4.36 -0.76 -6.95
C LYS A 88 3.17 -1.64 -6.57
N ASN A 89 3.24 -2.36 -5.45
CA ASN A 89 2.12 -3.17 -4.97
C ASN A 89 0.96 -2.27 -4.52
N GLU A 90 1.22 -1.19 -3.80
CA GLU A 90 0.18 -0.22 -3.42
C GLU A 90 -0.43 0.47 -4.64
N LYS A 91 0.35 0.84 -5.66
CA LYS A 91 -0.23 1.38 -6.92
C LYS A 91 -1.12 0.37 -7.62
N ASN A 92 -0.70 -0.88 -7.70
CA ASN A 92 -1.47 -1.95 -8.36
C ASN A 92 -2.75 -2.27 -7.57
N GLU A 93 -2.67 -2.34 -6.24
CA GLU A 93 -3.81 -2.55 -5.36
C GLU A 93 -4.78 -1.36 -5.41
N LEU A 94 -4.27 -0.12 -5.42
CA LEU A 94 -5.08 1.08 -5.54
C LEU A 94 -5.78 1.17 -6.91
N GLN A 95 -5.10 0.77 -7.99
CA GLN A 95 -5.71 0.69 -9.33
C GLN A 95 -6.79 -0.39 -9.39
N SER A 96 -6.51 -1.59 -8.87
CA SER A 96 -7.49 -2.68 -8.80
C SER A 96 -8.70 -2.30 -7.95
N LEU A 97 -8.49 -1.60 -6.83
CA LEU A 97 -9.56 -1.13 -5.96
C LEU A 97 -10.42 -0.06 -6.66
N LYS A 98 -9.80 0.89 -7.38
CA LYS A 98 -10.52 1.90 -8.18
C LYS A 98 -11.37 1.28 -9.27
N GLU A 99 -10.83 0.29 -9.99
CA GLU A 99 -11.57 -0.43 -11.03
C GLU A 99 -12.76 -1.21 -10.43
N ARG A 100 -12.55 -1.86 -9.28
CA ARG A 100 -13.62 -2.58 -8.57
C ARG A 100 -14.72 -1.65 -8.05
N VAL A 101 -14.36 -0.48 -7.53
CA VAL A 101 -15.33 0.54 -7.11
C VAL A 101 -16.15 1.01 -8.31
N ARG A 102 -15.50 1.30 -9.45
CA ARG A 102 -16.20 1.70 -10.68
C ARG A 102 -17.20 0.64 -11.16
N LEU A 103 -16.80 -0.63 -11.19
CA LEU A 103 -17.71 -1.72 -11.60
C LEU A 103 -18.89 -1.88 -10.63
N LEU A 104 -18.68 -1.62 -9.33
CA LEU A 104 -19.76 -1.63 -8.34
C LEU A 104 -20.70 -0.43 -8.51
N GLU A 105 -20.18 0.75 -8.86
CA GLU A 105 -20.98 1.93 -9.17
C GLU A 105 -21.84 1.70 -10.42
N GLU A 106 -21.26 1.14 -11.49
CA GLU A 106 -21.99 0.79 -12.72
C GLU A 106 -23.11 -0.22 -12.43
N ARG A 107 -22.83 -1.28 -11.67
CA ARG A 107 -23.87 -2.25 -11.24
C ARG A 107 -24.93 -1.64 -10.34
N ASN A 108 -24.56 -0.77 -9.40
CA ASN A 108 -25.53 -0.09 -8.54
C ASN A 108 -26.46 0.79 -9.37
N GLN A 109 -25.94 1.46 -10.41
CA GLN A 109 -26.75 2.27 -11.30
C GLN A 109 -27.75 1.41 -12.10
N GLU A 110 -27.33 0.24 -12.58
CA GLU A 110 -28.23 -0.72 -13.24
C GLU A 110 -29.32 -1.25 -12.30
N ILE A 111 -28.98 -1.51 -11.04
CA ILE A 111 -29.96 -1.96 -10.04
C ILE A 111 -30.98 -0.85 -9.77
N ILE A 112 -30.52 0.40 -9.62
CA ILE A 112 -31.40 1.56 -9.38
C ILE A 112 -32.37 1.75 -10.54
N THR A 113 -31.89 1.69 -11.79
CA THR A 113 -32.77 1.85 -12.97
C THR A 113 -33.76 0.72 -13.08
N THR A 114 -33.34 -0.53 -12.86
CA THR A 114 -34.23 -1.69 -12.85
C THR A 114 -35.30 -1.59 -11.76
N GLN A 115 -34.91 -1.11 -10.58
CA GLN A 115 -35.85 -0.89 -9.47
C GLN A 115 -36.86 0.22 -9.81
N GLN A 116 -36.42 1.34 -10.39
CA GLN A 116 -37.28 2.42 -10.84
C GLN A 116 -38.29 1.95 -11.89
N ILE A 117 -37.84 1.16 -12.88
CA ILE A 117 -38.71 0.54 -13.88
C ILE A 117 -39.74 -0.38 -13.21
N SER A 118 -39.30 -1.22 -12.26
CA SER A 118 -40.20 -2.11 -11.50
C SER A 118 -41.28 -1.34 -10.74
N ASP A 119 -40.90 -0.26 -10.07
CA ASP A 119 -41.81 0.55 -9.26
C ASP A 119 -42.76 1.38 -10.12
N GLN A 120 -42.31 1.89 -11.27
CA GLN A 120 -43.17 2.50 -12.28
C GLN A 120 -44.21 1.50 -12.82
N ARG A 121 -43.79 0.28 -13.17
CA ARG A 121 -44.73 -0.78 -13.61
C ARG A 121 -45.75 -1.13 -12.55
N LYS A 122 -45.34 -1.28 -11.28
CA LYS A 122 -46.26 -1.55 -10.16
C LYS A 122 -47.28 -0.43 -10.00
N LYS A 123 -46.85 0.83 -10.12
CA LYS A 123 -47.74 2.00 -10.02
C LYS A 123 -48.78 2.00 -11.15
N LEU A 124 -48.36 1.80 -12.39
CA LEU A 124 -49.26 1.73 -13.56
C LEU A 124 -50.25 0.56 -13.45
N ILE A 125 -49.79 -0.62 -13.01
CA ILE A 125 -50.65 -1.78 -12.74
C ILE A 125 -51.64 -1.46 -11.61
N SER A 126 -51.20 -0.78 -10.55
CA SER A 126 -52.09 -0.37 -9.46
C SER A 126 -53.14 0.64 -9.93
N GLN A 127 -52.78 1.55 -10.84
CA GLN A 127 -53.74 2.47 -11.46
C GLN A 127 -54.76 1.70 -12.29
N LEU A 128 -54.35 0.76 -13.15
CA LEU A 128 -55.26 -0.10 -13.92
C LEU A 128 -56.24 -0.91 -13.05
N LYS A 129 -55.81 -1.34 -11.87
CA LYS A 129 -56.65 -2.04 -10.90
C LYS A 129 -57.69 -1.14 -10.21
N SER A 130 -57.55 0.18 -10.32
CA SER A 130 -58.52 1.11 -9.76
C SER A 130 -59.82 1.11 -10.56
N SER A 131 -60.96 1.13 -9.87
CA SER A 131 -62.29 0.96 -10.44
C SER A 131 -62.88 2.21 -11.12
N LYS A 132 -62.13 3.32 -11.19
CA LYS A 132 -62.59 4.63 -11.71
C LYS A 132 -61.81 5.11 -12.94
N LEU A 133 -61.44 4.20 -13.84
CA LEU A 133 -60.77 4.55 -15.10
C LEU A 133 -61.72 4.45 -16.29
N THR A 134 -61.74 5.49 -17.11
CA THR A 134 -62.38 5.51 -18.44
C THR A 134 -61.61 4.62 -19.42
N SER A 135 -62.25 4.27 -20.55
CA SER A 135 -61.61 3.41 -21.58
C SER A 135 -60.32 4.04 -22.11
N THR A 136 -60.36 5.34 -22.41
CA THR A 136 -59.21 6.09 -22.92
C THR A 136 -58.05 6.13 -21.92
N GLU A 137 -58.32 6.29 -20.62
CA GLU A 137 -57.26 6.27 -19.60
C GLU A 137 -56.62 4.87 -19.46
N LYS A 138 -57.42 3.80 -19.62
CA LYS A 138 -56.88 2.43 -19.64
C LYS A 138 -55.95 2.21 -20.83
N ASP A 139 -56.33 2.67 -22.02
CA ASP A 139 -55.53 2.53 -23.23
C ASP A 139 -54.21 3.31 -23.14
N THR A 140 -54.23 4.50 -22.54
CA THR A 140 -53.01 5.28 -22.26
C THR A 140 -52.07 4.54 -21.32
N ILE A 141 -52.57 4.01 -20.20
CA ILE A 141 -51.74 3.27 -19.23
C ILE A 141 -51.17 1.97 -19.84
N LEU A 142 -51.95 1.29 -20.69
CA LEU A 142 -51.47 0.10 -21.41
C LEU A 142 -50.36 0.44 -22.41
N THR A 143 -50.45 1.59 -23.07
CA THR A 143 -49.41 2.11 -23.97
C THR A 143 -48.14 2.46 -23.19
N GLU A 144 -48.27 3.11 -22.03
CA GLU A 144 -47.12 3.40 -21.16
C GLU A 144 -46.45 2.12 -20.65
N LEU A 145 -47.21 1.09 -20.29
CA LEU A 145 -46.68 -0.22 -19.88
C LEU A 145 -45.93 -0.94 -21.01
N SER A 146 -46.34 -0.77 -22.26
CA SER A 146 -45.63 -1.36 -23.40
C SER A 146 -44.30 -0.66 -23.69
N LEU A 147 -44.20 0.63 -23.39
CA LEU A 147 -42.98 1.43 -23.58
C LEU A 147 -41.92 1.20 -22.49
N ILE A 148 -42.33 0.70 -21.33
CA ILE A 148 -41.46 0.42 -20.17
C ILE A 148 -40.96 -1.05 -20.17
N SER A 149 -41.36 -1.86 -21.15
CA SER A 149 -40.92 -3.27 -21.32
C SER A 149 -39.68 -3.38 -22.19
#